data_AF-A0A7S4MFU8-F1
#
_entry.id   AF-A0A7S4MFU8-F1
#
_cell.length_a   1.000
_cell.length_b   1.000
_cell.length_c   1.000
_cell.angle_alpha   90.00
_cell.angle_beta   90.00
_cell.angle_gamma   90.00
#
_symmetry.space_group_name_H-M   'P 1'
#
loop_
_entity.id
_entity.type
_entity.pdbx_description
1 polymer ?
#
loop_
_entity_poly.entity_id
_entity_poly.type
_entity_poly.pdbx_seq_one_letter_code
_entity_poly.pdbx_strand_id
1 'polypeptide(L)'
;TVMYPVPSRDNENAVEWVELSDFMLGASIAGIDDNGLPIFELQSGDLAYITIKPKSENAPVKNKIINNAGLANKVNPFTNAPPVQPPMISNAQSQYVPSNKHPLQPMGVPDFAQQMQQELVKQKEENLRSEITPGVQVSDTCYIPDGRSSCAPHFIIAGAMKSGTTSLFSYLLNHPKILPLVRDPRLAGKPVLAEKEVRFFNEPTFSRLVNSNGAVQALNSYLDVFPIISPTSGMITGESSPMYICQPKVAERINAFL
;
A
#
# COMPACT_ATOMS: atom_id res chain seq x y z
N THR A 1 23.15 2.42 -0.71
CA THR A 1 23.43 2.02 -2.09
C THR A 1 23.75 0.55 -2.12
N VAL A 2 22.91 -0.24 -2.78
CA VAL A 2 23.18 -1.66 -3.05
C VAL A 2 23.63 -1.72 -4.50
N MET A 3 24.87 -2.16 -4.71
CA MET A 3 25.51 -2.23 -6.02
C MET A 3 25.60 -3.69 -6.43
N TYR A 4 25.39 -4.02 -7.71
CA TYR A 4 25.54 -5.39 -8.22
C TYR A 4 26.60 -5.54 -9.30
N PRO A 5 27.30 -6.69 -9.32
CA PRO A 5 28.26 -7.00 -10.34
C PRO A 5 27.58 -7.41 -11.67
N VAL A 6 27.86 -6.70 -12.75
CA VAL A 6 27.50 -7.09 -14.12
C VAL A 6 28.78 -7.49 -14.86
N PRO A 7 28.83 -8.66 -15.52
CA PRO A 7 29.97 -9.05 -16.36
C PRO A 7 30.14 -8.02 -17.49
N SER A 8 31.32 -7.40 -17.57
CA SER A 8 31.64 -6.48 -18.66
C SER A 8 31.71 -7.24 -19.99
N ARG A 9 31.04 -6.71 -21.03
CA ARG A 9 31.10 -7.27 -22.40
C ARG A 9 32.51 -7.29 -23.00
N ASP A 10 33.40 -6.42 -22.54
CA ASP A 10 34.72 -6.22 -23.13
C ASP A 10 35.86 -6.86 -22.33
N ASN A 11 35.58 -7.39 -21.14
CA ASN A 11 36.58 -8.00 -20.28
C ASN A 11 35.94 -8.98 -19.29
N GLU A 12 36.20 -10.28 -19.47
CA GLU A 12 35.65 -11.37 -18.63
C GLU A 12 36.02 -11.26 -17.14
N ASN A 13 37.00 -10.41 -16.78
CA ASN A 13 37.41 -10.17 -15.39
C ASN A 13 36.91 -8.84 -14.82
N ALA A 14 36.26 -7.99 -15.62
CA ALA A 14 35.77 -6.70 -15.15
C ALA A 14 34.30 -6.82 -14.71
N VAL A 15 34.06 -6.31 -13.50
CA VAL A 15 32.76 -6.30 -12.86
C VAL A 15 32.28 -4.86 -12.79
N GLU A 16 31.21 -4.55 -13.52
CA GLU A 16 30.57 -3.23 -13.47
C GLU A 16 29.54 -3.20 -12.34
N TRP A 17 29.44 -2.08 -11.63
CA TRP A 17 28.56 -1.93 -10.48
C TRP A 17 27.37 -1.04 -10.83
N VAL A 18 26.15 -1.57 -10.75
CA VAL A 18 24.90 -0.83 -11.09
C VAL A 18 24.04 -0.63 -9.84
N GLU A 19 23.41 0.54 -9.70
CA GLU A 19 22.46 0.82 -8.62
C GLU A 19 21.18 -0.03 -8.76
N LEU A 20 20.70 -0.55 -7.63
CA LEU A 20 19.54 -1.45 -7.54
C LEU A 20 18.25 -0.88 -8.13
N SER A 21 18.07 0.45 -8.10
CA SER A 21 16.91 1.11 -8.70
C SER A 21 16.85 0.93 -10.22
N ASP A 22 18.00 1.00 -10.88
CA ASP A 22 18.10 0.86 -12.34
C ASP A 22 18.02 -0.61 -12.76
N PHE A 23 18.52 -1.52 -11.91
CA PHE A 23 18.43 -2.96 -12.12
C PHE A 23 16.98 -3.50 -12.15
N MET A 24 16.07 -2.92 -11.34
CA MET A 24 14.70 -3.42 -11.21
C MET A 24 13.76 -2.95 -12.33
N LEU A 25 14.16 -1.97 -13.14
CA LEU A 25 13.37 -1.47 -14.28
C LEU A 25 13.52 -2.44 -15.47
N GLY A 26 12.75 -3.53 -15.43
CA GLY A 26 12.58 -4.43 -16.57
C GLY A 26 13.13 -5.85 -16.39
N ALA A 27 13.66 -6.18 -15.21
CA ALA A 27 14.00 -7.56 -14.87
C ALA A 27 12.74 -8.36 -14.49
N SER A 28 12.65 -9.61 -14.94
CA SER A 28 11.63 -10.59 -14.52
C SER A 28 12.27 -11.70 -13.69
N ILE A 29 11.49 -12.41 -12.86
CA ILE A 29 11.98 -13.58 -12.14
C ILE A 29 11.96 -14.76 -13.11
N ALA A 30 13.14 -15.33 -13.39
CA ALA A 30 13.30 -16.50 -14.25
C ALA A 30 13.25 -17.81 -13.47
N GLY A 31 13.62 -17.80 -12.18
CA GLY A 31 13.62 -19.00 -11.36
C GLY A 31 14.14 -18.76 -9.94
N ILE A 32 14.41 -19.87 -9.25
CA ILE A 32 14.99 -19.89 -7.92
C ILE A 32 16.13 -20.93 -7.97
N ASP A 33 17.29 -20.60 -7.40
CA ASP A 33 18.43 -21.53 -7.33
C ASP A 33 18.24 -22.60 -6.23
N ASP A 34 19.18 -23.54 -6.14
CA ASP A 34 19.16 -24.63 -5.14
C ASP A 34 19.22 -24.12 -3.69
N ASN A 35 19.60 -22.86 -3.46
CA ASN A 35 19.66 -22.23 -2.14
C ASN A 35 18.39 -21.40 -1.82
N GLY A 36 17.41 -21.36 -2.72
CA GLY A 36 16.18 -20.59 -2.53
C GLY A 36 16.30 -19.12 -2.92
N LEU A 37 17.37 -18.70 -3.62
CA LEU A 37 17.56 -17.32 -4.05
C LEU A 37 16.95 -17.08 -5.44
N PRO A 38 16.24 -15.96 -5.65
CA PRO A 38 15.64 -15.64 -6.93
C PRO A 38 16.70 -15.33 -7.99
N ILE A 39 16.50 -15.88 -9.19
CA ILE A 39 17.26 -15.62 -10.40
C ILE A 39 16.45 -14.67 -11.27
N PHE A 40 17.07 -13.59 -11.72
CA PHE A 40 16.42 -12.58 -12.55
C PHE A 40 16.89 -12.69 -13.99
N GLU A 41 15.97 -12.55 -14.96
CA GLU A 41 16.29 -12.40 -16.37
C GLU A 41 16.13 -10.93 -16.76
N LEU A 42 17.19 -10.38 -17.36
CA LEU A 42 17.23 -9.01 -17.86
C LEU A 42 16.60 -8.94 -19.25
N GLN A 43 16.26 -7.73 -19.71
CA GLN A 43 15.76 -7.53 -21.08
C GLN A 43 16.77 -7.95 -22.17
N SER A 44 18.06 -8.03 -21.82
CA SER A 44 19.11 -8.55 -22.70
C SER A 44 19.09 -10.08 -22.85
N GLY A 45 18.33 -10.81 -22.01
CA GLY A 45 18.36 -12.26 -21.89
C GLY A 45 19.43 -12.80 -20.93
N ASP A 46 20.21 -11.91 -20.31
CA ASP A 46 21.21 -12.30 -19.32
C ASP A 46 20.56 -12.64 -17.97
N LEU A 47 21.14 -13.62 -17.27
CA LEU A 47 20.71 -14.00 -15.92
C LEU A 47 21.53 -13.29 -14.85
N ALA A 48 20.86 -12.78 -13.82
CA ALA A 48 21.46 -12.06 -12.71
C ALA A 48 21.04 -12.63 -11.35
N TYR A 49 21.96 -12.55 -10.38
CA TYR A 49 21.78 -13.05 -9.00
C TYR A 49 22.00 -11.93 -8.00
N ILE A 50 21.17 -11.89 -6.94
CA ILE A 50 21.35 -10.95 -5.83
C ILE A 50 22.23 -11.60 -4.76
N THR A 51 23.42 -11.05 -4.55
CA THR A 51 24.28 -11.43 -3.42
C THR A 51 24.31 -10.31 -2.38
N ILE A 52 23.90 -10.61 -1.15
CA ILE A 52 24.00 -9.68 -0.03
C ILE A 52 25.34 -9.93 0.67
N LYS A 53 26.29 -9.00 0.53
CA LYS A 53 27.53 -9.06 1.33
C LYS A 53 27.31 -8.39 2.70
N PRO A 54 27.70 -9.04 3.80
CA PRO A 54 27.67 -8.41 5.12
C PRO A 54 28.61 -7.18 5.15
N LYS A 55 28.20 -6.13 5.87
CA LYS A 55 28.84 -4.80 5.87
C LYS A 55 30.20 -4.74 6.58
N SER A 56 30.81 -5.87 6.95
CA SER A 56 32.11 -5.90 7.62
C SER A 56 33.00 -6.96 7.00
N GLU A 57 33.89 -6.55 6.08
CA GLU A 57 35.22 -7.12 5.89
C GLU A 57 35.94 -6.40 4.74
N ASN A 58 36.72 -5.37 5.09
CA ASN A 58 37.83 -4.92 4.27
C ASN A 58 39.01 -5.85 4.54
N ALA A 59 39.07 -7.00 3.86
CA ALA A 59 40.24 -7.86 3.82
C ALA A 59 40.53 -8.27 2.36
N PRO A 60 41.81 -8.28 1.92
CA PRO A 60 42.16 -8.63 0.55
C PRO A 60 42.02 -10.15 0.35
N VAL A 61 41.02 -10.57 -0.43
CA VAL A 61 40.85 -11.97 -0.82
C VAL A 61 41.81 -12.30 -1.96
N LYS A 62 42.66 -13.31 -1.73
CA LYS A 62 43.46 -13.97 -2.78
C LYS A 62 42.51 -14.73 -3.70
N ASN A 63 42.44 -14.35 -4.97
CA ASN A 63 41.67 -15.06 -5.99
C ASN A 63 42.30 -16.45 -6.23
N LYS A 64 41.57 -17.51 -5.90
CA LYS A 64 41.84 -18.87 -6.36
C LYS A 64 40.92 -19.15 -7.54
N ILE A 65 41.48 -19.11 -8.74
CA ILE A 65 40.82 -19.51 -9.98
C ILE A 65 40.62 -21.03 -9.91
N ILE A 66 39.38 -21.50 -10.00
CA ILE A 66 39.06 -22.91 -10.24
C ILE A 66 38.58 -23.00 -11.69
N ASN A 67 39.40 -23.59 -12.56
CA ASN A 67 38.99 -23.98 -13.90
C ASN A 67 38.19 -25.27 -13.80
N ASN A 68 36.90 -25.22 -14.13
CA ASN A 68 36.13 -26.43 -14.42
C ASN A 68 35.87 -26.50 -15.92
N ALA A 69 36.73 -27.26 -16.59
CA ALA A 69 36.43 -27.85 -17.88
C ALA A 69 35.49 -29.04 -17.67
N GLY A 70 34.39 -29.06 -18.43
CA GLY A 70 33.63 -30.28 -18.71
C GLY A 70 32.29 -30.37 -18.01
N LEU A 71 31.23 -29.93 -18.69
CA LEU A 71 29.97 -30.69 -18.70
C LEU A 71 29.21 -30.42 -19.99
N ALA A 72 29.04 -31.50 -20.74
CA ALA A 72 28.48 -31.54 -22.08
C ALA A 72 26.95 -31.47 -22.07
N ASN A 73 26.42 -30.75 -23.05
CA ASN A 73 25.21 -30.98 -23.84
C ASN A 73 24.11 -31.89 -23.26
N LYS A 74 22.97 -31.28 -22.93
CA LYS A 74 21.64 -31.84 -23.22
C LYS A 74 20.70 -30.71 -23.67
N VAL A 75 20.61 -30.55 -24.98
CA VAL A 75 19.57 -29.76 -25.67
C VAL A 75 18.31 -30.62 -25.71
N ASN A 76 17.23 -30.15 -25.09
CA ASN A 76 15.88 -30.69 -25.29
C ASN A 76 15.17 -29.85 -26.38
N PRO A 77 14.60 -30.46 -27.43
CA PRO A 77 13.81 -29.74 -28.41
C PRO A 77 12.39 -29.50 -27.88
N PHE A 78 12.04 -28.24 -27.63
CA PHE A 78 10.64 -27.86 -27.45
C PHE A 78 9.95 -27.84 -28.82
N THR A 79 8.95 -28.69 -28.95
CA THR A 79 8.04 -28.79 -30.09
C THR A 79 7.04 -27.64 -30.05
N ASN A 80 6.92 -26.92 -31.17
CA ASN A 80 5.91 -25.90 -31.41
C ASN A 80 4.51 -26.54 -31.42
N ALA A 81 3.68 -26.19 -30.42
CA ALA A 81 2.24 -26.47 -30.46
C ALA A 81 1.51 -25.33 -31.20
N PRO A 82 0.55 -25.64 -32.09
CA PRO A 82 -0.21 -24.63 -32.82
C PRO A 82 -1.22 -23.90 -31.92
N PRO A 83 -1.61 -22.66 -32.28
CA PRO A 83 -2.51 -21.83 -31.48
C PRO A 83 -3.94 -22.41 -31.46
N VAL A 84 -4.45 -22.66 -30.26
CA VAL A 84 -5.84 -23.01 -30.00
C VAL A 84 -6.70 -21.77 -30.23
N GLN A 85 -7.59 -21.82 -31.22
CA GLN A 85 -8.59 -20.76 -31.45
C GLN A 85 -9.64 -20.76 -30.32
N PRO A 86 -10.04 -19.59 -29.81
CA PRO A 86 -11.14 -19.51 -28.84
C PRO A 86 -12.49 -19.84 -29.51
N PRO A 87 -13.42 -20.49 -28.78
CA PRO A 87 -14.74 -20.83 -29.29
C PRO A 87 -15.56 -19.55 -29.54
N MET A 88 -16.17 -19.48 -30.73
CA MET A 88 -17.16 -18.46 -31.05
C MET A 88 -18.39 -18.63 -30.15
N ILE A 89 -18.63 -17.64 -29.29
CA ILE A 89 -19.87 -17.51 -28.53
C ILE A 89 -20.90 -16.86 -29.47
N SER A 90 -21.89 -17.64 -29.88
CA SER A 90 -23.04 -17.16 -30.65
C SER A 90 -23.89 -16.21 -29.79
N ASN A 91 -24.02 -14.96 -30.24
CA ASN A 91 -24.93 -13.97 -29.66
C ASN A 91 -26.39 -14.39 -29.90
N ALA A 92 -27.02 -15.01 -28.91
CA ALA A 92 -28.47 -15.09 -28.82
C ALA A 92 -29.00 -13.73 -28.33
N GLN A 93 -29.57 -12.94 -29.23
CA GLN A 93 -30.31 -11.72 -28.90
C GLN A 93 -31.59 -12.10 -28.14
N SER A 94 -31.54 -12.00 -26.81
CA SER A 94 -32.74 -12.06 -25.98
C SER A 94 -33.48 -10.73 -26.10
N GLN A 95 -34.66 -10.76 -26.72
CA GLN A 95 -35.55 -9.61 -26.82
C GLN A 95 -36.03 -9.21 -25.42
N TYR A 96 -35.50 -8.10 -24.91
CA TYR A 96 -35.94 -7.48 -23.67
C TYR A 96 -37.33 -6.85 -23.88
N VAL A 97 -38.36 -7.46 -23.30
CA VAL A 97 -39.70 -6.87 -23.18
C VAL A 97 -39.73 -6.03 -21.91
N PRO A 98 -39.90 -4.70 -21.97
CA PRO A 98 -40.03 -3.88 -20.77
C PRO A 98 -41.38 -4.17 -20.10
N SER A 99 -41.35 -5.00 -19.05
CA SER A 99 -42.51 -5.21 -18.18
C SER A 99 -42.66 -4.02 -17.24
N ASN A 100 -43.41 -3.01 -17.69
CA ASN A 100 -43.91 -1.93 -16.83
C ASN A 100 -44.99 -2.49 -15.90
N LYS A 101 -44.57 -3.18 -14.84
CA LYS A 101 -45.38 -3.39 -13.65
C LYS A 101 -44.62 -2.75 -12.50
N HIS A 102 -44.89 -1.47 -12.26
CA HIS A 102 -44.58 -0.86 -10.96
C HIS A 102 -45.56 -1.46 -9.95
N PRO A 103 -45.14 -2.35 -9.03
CA PRO A 103 -45.98 -2.68 -7.89
C PRO A 103 -46.19 -1.39 -7.10
N LEU A 104 -47.45 -1.05 -6.85
CA LEU A 104 -47.84 0.01 -5.91
C LEU A 104 -47.14 -0.28 -4.59
N GLN A 105 -46.14 0.54 -4.25
CA GLN A 105 -45.48 0.42 -2.96
C GLN A 105 -46.52 0.72 -1.88
N PRO A 106 -46.74 -0.20 -0.91
CA PRO A 106 -47.59 0.10 0.22
C PRO A 106 -47.02 1.32 0.94
N MET A 107 -47.86 2.32 1.25
CA MET A 107 -47.47 3.44 2.11
C MET A 107 -47.05 2.86 3.47
N GLY A 108 -45.73 2.72 3.63
CA GLY A 108 -45.10 2.00 4.73
C GLY A 108 -45.24 2.76 6.03
N VAL A 109 -45.84 2.12 7.03
CA VAL A 109 -45.57 2.44 8.43
C VAL A 109 -44.06 2.31 8.62
N PRO A 110 -43.36 3.32 9.16
CA PRO A 110 -41.92 3.23 9.37
C PRO A 110 -41.62 1.98 10.20
N ASP A 111 -40.69 1.15 9.69
CA ASP A 111 -40.25 -0.07 10.34
C ASP A 111 -39.59 0.31 11.68
N PHE A 112 -40.33 0.11 12.77
CA PHE A 112 -39.91 0.43 14.14
C PHE A 112 -38.55 -0.17 14.48
N ALA A 113 -38.21 -1.34 13.89
CA ALA A 113 -36.91 -1.97 14.08
C ALA A 113 -35.77 -1.15 13.46
N GLN A 114 -35.98 -0.56 12.28
CA GLN A 114 -35.00 0.32 11.65
C GLN A 114 -34.81 1.60 12.46
N GLN A 115 -35.89 2.20 12.97
CA GLN A 115 -35.80 3.40 13.81
C GLN A 115 -35.01 3.13 15.09
N MET A 116 -35.30 2.01 15.78
CA MET A 116 -34.58 1.64 16.99
C MET A 116 -33.08 1.37 16.74
N GLN A 117 -32.73 0.73 15.61
CA GLN A 117 -31.34 0.53 15.21
C GLN A 117 -30.62 1.85 14.91
N GLN A 118 -31.29 2.79 14.24
CA GLN A 118 -30.71 4.11 13.96
C GLN A 118 -30.45 4.90 15.25
N GLU A 119 -31.37 4.86 16.21
CA GLU A 119 -31.20 5.56 17.49
C GLU A 119 -30.05 4.98 18.31
N LEU A 120 -29.90 3.64 18.33
CA LEU A 120 -28.76 2.96 18.96
C LEU A 120 -27.42 3.36 18.32
N VAL A 121 -27.36 3.45 17.00
CA VAL A 121 -26.15 3.89 16.29
C VAL A 121 -25.82 5.33 16.65
N LYS A 122 -26.81 6.21 16.66
CA LYS A 122 -26.64 7.62 16.98
C LYS A 122 -26.14 7.81 18.42
N GLN A 123 -26.77 7.15 19.40
CA GLN A 123 -26.32 7.19 20.80
C GLN A 123 -24.88 6.68 20.95
N LYS A 124 -24.54 5.61 20.22
CA LYS A 124 -23.18 5.08 20.25
C LYS A 124 -22.16 6.06 19.65
N GLU A 125 -22.53 6.78 18.60
CA GLU A 125 -21.69 7.84 18.00
C GLU A 125 -21.53 9.06 18.91
N GLU A 126 -22.59 9.47 19.62
CA GLU A 126 -22.53 10.54 20.61
C GLU A 126 -21.64 10.17 21.80
N ASN A 127 -21.76 8.94 22.30
CA ASN A 127 -20.87 8.41 23.33
C ASN A 127 -19.42 8.33 22.84
N LEU A 128 -19.20 8.00 21.56
CA LEU A 128 -17.86 7.98 20.98
C LEU A 128 -17.23 9.38 20.98
N ARG A 129 -18.03 10.41 20.69
CA ARG A 129 -17.55 11.80 20.71
C ARG A 129 -17.22 12.29 22.11
N SER A 130 -17.95 11.85 23.14
CA SER A 130 -17.64 12.25 24.51
C SER A 130 -16.40 11.57 25.08
N GLU A 131 -15.99 10.42 24.54
CA GLU A 131 -14.73 9.75 24.88
C GLU A 131 -13.49 10.44 24.28
N ILE A 132 -13.65 11.22 23.20
CA ILE A 132 -12.53 11.87 22.51
C ILE A 132 -12.43 13.31 23.00
N THR A 133 -11.42 13.55 23.82
CA THR A 133 -11.00 14.88 24.23
C THR A 133 -10.35 15.61 23.05
N PRO A 134 -10.71 16.88 22.80
CA PRO A 134 -10.10 17.65 21.73
C PRO A 134 -8.61 17.86 22.03
N GLY A 135 -7.79 17.75 21.00
CA GLY A 135 -6.37 18.06 21.05
C GLY A 135 -6.09 19.57 21.08
N VAL A 136 -4.81 19.91 20.99
CA VAL A 136 -4.33 21.30 20.99
C VAL A 136 -3.63 21.62 19.68
N GLN A 137 -4.06 22.70 19.02
CA GLN A 137 -3.31 23.26 17.90
C GLN A 137 -2.14 24.09 18.45
N VAL A 138 -0.91 23.64 18.19
CA VAL A 138 0.31 24.29 18.69
C VAL A 138 0.92 25.24 17.66
N SER A 139 0.69 24.96 16.38
CA SER A 139 1.11 25.82 15.26
C SER A 139 0.24 25.57 14.02
N ASP A 140 0.46 26.35 12.97
CA ASP A 140 -0.20 26.15 11.66
C ASP A 140 0.10 24.77 11.04
N THR A 141 1.20 24.15 11.48
CA THR A 141 1.70 22.85 11.00
C THR A 141 1.68 21.74 12.04
N CYS A 142 1.05 21.97 13.20
CA CYS A 142 0.94 20.94 14.23
C CYS A 142 -0.34 21.03 15.05
N TYR A 143 -1.14 19.98 14.97
CA TYR A 143 -2.21 19.66 15.92
C TYR A 143 -1.78 18.43 16.73
N ILE A 144 -1.84 18.51 18.06
CA ILE A 144 -1.49 17.42 18.97
C ILE A 144 -2.78 16.83 19.54
N PRO A 145 -3.17 15.60 19.15
CA PRO A 145 -4.32 14.92 19.74
C PRO A 145 -4.13 14.71 21.24
N ASP A 146 -5.23 14.66 22.00
CA ASP A 146 -5.14 14.43 23.44
C ASP A 146 -4.43 13.10 23.78
N GLY A 147 -3.67 13.10 24.87
CA GLY A 147 -2.87 11.95 25.28
C GLY A 147 -1.64 11.65 24.41
N ARG A 148 -1.29 12.51 23.45
CA ARG A 148 -0.07 12.38 22.62
C ARG A 148 0.88 13.56 22.78
N SER A 149 2.12 13.35 22.35
CA SER A 149 3.20 14.36 22.35
C SER A 149 3.72 14.71 20.95
N SER A 150 3.07 14.20 19.90
CA SER A 150 3.48 14.36 18.50
C SER A 150 2.32 14.86 17.65
N CYS A 151 2.64 15.55 16.56
CA CYS A 151 1.63 16.09 15.66
C CYS A 151 0.87 14.97 14.93
N ALA A 152 -0.44 15.18 14.72
CA ALA A 152 -1.29 14.35 13.88
C ALA A 152 -0.98 14.56 12.38
N PRO A 153 -1.52 13.72 11.47
CA PRO A 153 -1.40 13.97 10.04
C PRO A 153 -2.03 15.30 9.66
N HIS A 154 -1.34 16.04 8.81
CA HIS A 154 -1.71 17.42 8.44
C HIS A 154 -2.60 17.48 7.20
N PHE A 155 -2.56 16.45 6.37
CA PHE A 155 -3.40 16.37 5.18
C PHE A 155 -3.90 14.95 4.92
N ILE A 156 -5.06 14.87 4.27
CA ILE A 156 -5.68 13.63 3.82
C ILE A 156 -6.11 13.82 2.37
N ILE A 157 -5.56 13.03 1.45
CA ILE A 157 -6.05 12.96 0.06
C ILE A 157 -7.20 11.95 0.04
N ALA A 158 -8.42 12.44 0.19
CA ALA A 158 -9.62 11.63 0.39
C ALA A 158 -10.17 10.96 -0.90
N GLY A 159 -9.73 11.39 -2.09
CA GLY A 159 -10.27 10.84 -3.33
C GLY A 159 -10.14 11.73 -4.56
N ALA A 160 -10.66 11.26 -5.70
CA ALA A 160 -11.36 9.98 -5.89
C ALA A 160 -10.43 8.85 -6.39
N MET A 161 -10.92 7.61 -6.40
CA MET A 161 -10.21 6.53 -7.07
C MET A 161 -9.96 6.88 -8.55
N LYS A 162 -8.77 6.54 -9.05
CA LYS A 162 -8.34 6.79 -10.44
C LYS A 162 -8.23 8.26 -10.84
N SER A 163 -8.36 9.21 -9.91
CA SER A 163 -8.21 10.65 -10.20
C SER A 163 -6.77 11.18 -9.99
N GLY A 164 -5.76 10.29 -10.04
CA GLY A 164 -4.35 10.69 -9.86
C GLY A 164 -3.91 10.91 -8.41
N THR A 165 -4.64 10.39 -7.42
CA THR A 165 -4.29 10.52 -5.99
C THR A 165 -2.93 9.90 -5.63
N THR A 166 -2.52 8.83 -6.31
CA THR A 166 -1.17 8.26 -6.17
C THR A 166 -0.11 9.22 -6.68
N SER A 167 -0.26 9.75 -7.89
CA SER A 167 0.69 10.69 -8.48
C SER A 167 0.82 11.96 -7.65
N LEU A 168 -0.31 12.49 -7.14
CA LEU A 168 -0.31 13.64 -6.24
C LEU A 168 0.43 13.33 -4.93
N PHE A 169 0.15 12.19 -4.29
CA PHE A 169 0.83 11.80 -3.06
C PHE A 169 2.34 11.66 -3.29
N SER A 170 2.77 10.96 -4.34
CA SER A 170 4.18 10.83 -4.71
C SER A 170 4.85 12.17 -4.99
N TYR A 171 4.14 13.12 -5.64
CA TYR A 171 4.66 14.46 -5.87
C TYR A 171 4.87 15.24 -4.56
N LEU A 172 3.92 15.14 -3.62
CA LEU A 172 4.05 15.76 -2.30
C LEU A 172 5.25 15.22 -1.52
N LEU A 173 5.56 13.92 -1.62
CA LEU A 173 6.73 13.34 -0.94
C LEU A 173 8.07 13.89 -1.46
N ASN A 174 8.11 14.55 -2.62
CA ASN A 174 9.32 15.23 -3.09
C ASN A 174 9.55 16.59 -2.40
N HIS A 175 8.58 17.09 -1.62
CA HIS A 175 8.72 18.36 -0.90
C HIS A 175 9.54 18.16 0.38
N PRO A 176 10.56 19.00 0.67
CA PRO A 176 11.49 18.78 1.78
C PRO A 176 10.87 18.82 3.18
N LYS A 177 9.66 19.37 3.32
CA LYS A 177 8.91 19.44 4.59
C LYS A 177 7.82 18.38 4.73
N ILE A 178 7.68 17.45 3.79
CA ILE A 178 6.68 16.39 3.85
C ILE A 178 7.38 15.07 4.15
N LEU A 179 6.96 14.41 5.22
CA LEU A 179 7.47 13.10 5.61
C LEU A 179 6.53 12.01 5.11
N PRO A 180 7.07 10.89 4.60
CA PRO A 180 6.28 9.69 4.32
C PRO A 180 5.75 9.06 5.61
N LEU A 181 4.93 8.03 5.47
CA LEU A 181 4.55 7.15 6.59
C LEU A 181 5.79 6.48 7.21
N VAL A 182 5.63 5.87 8.38
CA VAL A 182 6.71 5.05 8.96
C VAL A 182 7.09 3.88 8.05
N ARG A 183 8.27 3.31 8.24
CA ARG A 183 8.71 2.10 7.51
C ARG A 183 7.85 0.90 7.91
N ASP A 184 7.46 0.08 6.92
CA ASP A 184 6.48 -1.02 7.09
C ASP A 184 5.24 -0.57 7.89
N PRO A 185 4.51 0.44 7.40
CA PRO A 185 3.38 1.01 8.13
C PRO A 185 2.28 -0.04 8.31
N ARG A 186 1.80 -0.21 9.55
CA ARG A 186 0.78 -1.20 9.89
C ARG A 186 -0.38 -0.58 10.65
N LEU A 187 -1.60 -0.82 10.16
CA LEU A 187 -2.82 -0.49 10.87
C LEU A 187 -3.39 -1.77 11.49
N ALA A 188 -3.39 -1.84 12.82
CA ALA A 188 -3.86 -3.02 13.57
C ALA A 188 -3.23 -4.34 13.08
N GLY A 189 -1.90 -4.32 12.92
CA GLY A 189 -1.09 -5.46 12.47
C GLY A 189 -1.10 -5.73 10.96
N LYS A 190 -2.00 -5.08 10.20
CA LYS A 190 -2.11 -5.25 8.74
C LYS A 190 -1.27 -4.21 8.01
N PRO A 191 -0.52 -4.59 6.96
CA PRO A 191 0.26 -3.63 6.19
C PRO A 191 -0.66 -2.59 5.52
N VAL A 192 -0.23 -1.34 5.54
CA VAL A 192 -0.90 -0.23 4.85
C VAL A 192 -0.68 -0.37 3.35
N LEU A 193 -1.76 -0.24 2.58
CA LEU A 193 -1.71 -0.49 1.14
C LEU A 193 -0.91 0.60 0.42
N ALA A 194 0.05 0.16 -0.39
CA ALA A 194 0.93 1.02 -1.19
C ALA A 194 1.61 2.13 -0.37
N GLU A 195 1.84 1.89 0.93
CA GLU A 195 2.46 2.83 1.88
C GLU A 195 1.81 4.23 1.89
N LYS A 196 0.52 4.32 1.57
CA LYS A 196 -0.23 5.59 1.57
C LYS A 196 -1.71 5.47 1.95
N GLU A 197 -2.34 4.32 1.73
CA GLU A 197 -3.78 4.10 1.93
C GLU A 197 -4.05 3.49 3.31
N VAL A 198 -4.09 4.32 4.36
CA VAL A 198 -4.30 3.84 5.74
C VAL A 198 -5.71 3.28 5.93
N ARG A 199 -6.71 3.88 5.28
CA ARG A 199 -8.11 3.40 5.24
C ARG A 199 -8.73 3.19 6.63
N PHE A 200 -8.28 3.94 7.63
CA PHE A 200 -8.77 3.83 9.01
C PHE A 200 -10.24 4.21 9.12
N PHE A 201 -10.64 5.32 8.50
CA PHE A 201 -12.00 5.84 8.59
C PHE A 201 -13.03 5.07 7.75
N ASN A 202 -12.60 4.11 6.92
CA ASN A 202 -13.50 3.28 6.12
C ASN A 202 -14.22 2.23 6.97
N GLU A 203 -15.42 1.83 6.54
CA GLU A 203 -16.00 0.58 7.00
C GLU A 203 -15.42 -0.63 6.24
N PRO A 204 -15.33 -1.83 6.87
CA PRO A 204 -15.64 -2.12 8.28
C PRO A 204 -14.50 -1.80 9.26
N THR A 205 -13.39 -1.20 8.78
CA THR A 205 -12.17 -1.01 9.57
C THR A 205 -12.40 -0.15 10.80
N PHE A 206 -13.02 1.02 10.63
CA PHE A 206 -13.31 1.96 11.70
C PHE A 206 -14.13 1.30 12.82
N SER A 207 -15.32 0.80 12.48
CA SER A 207 -16.21 0.18 13.46
C SER A 207 -15.57 -1.03 14.12
N ARG A 208 -14.83 -1.87 13.38
CA ARG A 208 -14.14 -3.03 13.98
C ARG A 208 -13.14 -2.59 15.05
N LEU A 209 -12.29 -1.61 14.76
CA LEU A 209 -11.23 -1.18 15.68
C LEU A 209 -11.80 -0.47 16.90
N VAL A 210 -12.75 0.43 16.69
CA VAL A 210 -13.42 1.14 17.78
C VAL A 210 -14.17 0.17 18.69
N ASN A 211 -14.90 -0.80 18.12
CA ASN A 211 -15.63 -1.78 18.91
C ASN A 211 -14.72 -2.76 19.66
N SER A 212 -13.55 -3.11 19.09
CA SER A 212 -12.65 -4.08 19.73
C SER A 212 -11.75 -3.44 20.78
N ASN A 213 -11.30 -2.21 20.55
CA ASN A 213 -10.23 -1.59 21.33
C ASN A 213 -10.66 -0.31 22.07
N GLY A 214 -11.83 0.24 21.76
CA GLY A 214 -12.24 1.58 22.18
C GLY A 214 -11.76 2.67 21.22
N ALA A 215 -12.37 3.86 21.31
CA ALA A 215 -12.10 4.99 20.42
C ALA A 215 -10.63 5.43 20.49
N VAL A 216 -10.13 5.59 21.70
CA VAL A 216 -8.79 6.12 21.99
C VAL A 216 -7.70 5.19 21.44
N GLN A 217 -7.76 3.89 21.74
CA GLN A 217 -6.80 2.92 21.22
C GLN A 217 -6.91 2.73 19.71
N ALA A 218 -8.12 2.80 19.14
CA ALA A 218 -8.29 2.78 17.69
C ALA A 218 -7.61 4.00 17.03
N LEU A 219 -7.82 5.21 17.56
CA LEU A 219 -7.16 6.43 17.08
C LEU A 219 -5.63 6.35 17.24
N ASN A 220 -5.15 5.89 18.39
CA ASN A 220 -3.72 5.69 18.60
C ASN A 220 -3.11 4.74 17.56
N SER A 221 -3.81 3.65 17.24
CA SER A 221 -3.38 2.70 16.20
C SER A 221 -3.32 3.33 14.80
N TYR A 222 -4.19 4.30 14.51
CA TYR A 222 -4.12 5.10 13.29
C TYR A 222 -2.92 6.06 13.32
N LEU A 223 -2.73 6.77 14.42
CA LEU A 223 -1.66 7.76 14.57
C LEU A 223 -0.26 7.13 14.56
N ASP A 224 -0.12 5.87 14.98
CA ASP A 224 1.15 5.11 14.95
C ASP A 224 1.64 4.76 13.54
N VAL A 225 0.81 4.95 12.52
CA VAL A 225 1.18 4.79 11.11
C VAL A 225 2.07 5.95 10.62
N PHE A 226 2.05 7.08 11.33
CA PHE A 226 2.76 8.30 10.96
C PHE A 226 4.07 8.45 11.75
N PRO A 227 5.09 9.12 11.19
CA PRO A 227 6.30 9.42 11.93
C PRO A 227 6.02 10.35 13.13
N ILE A 228 6.84 10.24 14.17
CA ILE A 228 6.80 11.16 15.30
C ILE A 228 7.29 12.53 14.85
N ILE A 229 6.39 13.50 14.77
CA ILE A 229 6.69 14.88 14.37
C ILE A 229 6.69 15.77 15.62
N SER A 230 7.82 16.46 15.84
CA SER A 230 7.93 17.48 16.88
C SER A 230 7.14 18.74 16.50
N PRO A 231 6.41 19.37 17.44
CA PRO A 231 5.66 20.61 17.17
C PRO A 231 6.49 21.77 16.64
N THR A 232 7.80 21.78 16.90
CA THR A 232 8.72 22.84 16.46
C THR A 232 9.43 22.53 15.15
N SER A 233 9.26 21.33 14.60
CA SER A 233 10.01 20.90 13.41
C SER A 233 9.58 21.60 12.12
N GLY A 234 8.32 22.05 12.04
CA GLY A 234 7.72 22.56 10.81
C GLY A 234 7.55 21.52 9.71
N MET A 235 7.75 20.23 10.02
CA MET A 235 7.52 19.11 9.14
C MET A 235 6.06 18.70 9.21
N ILE A 236 5.51 18.18 8.12
CA ILE A 236 4.14 17.66 8.06
C ILE A 236 4.14 16.25 7.46
N THR A 237 3.07 15.51 7.69
CA THR A 237 2.82 14.21 7.06
C THR A 237 1.34 14.09 6.74
N GLY A 238 0.97 13.05 6.01
CA GLY A 238 -0.42 12.83 5.61
C GLY A 238 -0.61 11.49 4.93
N GLU A 239 -1.85 11.18 4.61
CA GLU A 239 -2.22 9.95 3.93
C GLU A 239 -2.99 10.21 2.63
N SER A 240 -3.13 9.17 1.81
CA SER A 240 -3.92 9.20 0.58
C SER A 240 -4.79 7.96 0.50
N SER A 241 -6.04 8.09 0.94
CA SER A 241 -7.05 7.01 1.01
C SER A 241 -8.25 7.36 0.13
N PRO A 242 -8.22 7.05 -1.19
CA PRO A 242 -9.17 7.58 -2.16
C PRO A 242 -10.63 7.15 -1.99
N MET A 243 -10.86 6.17 -1.12
CA MET A 243 -12.19 5.66 -0.76
C MET A 243 -12.94 6.59 0.21
N TYR A 244 -12.24 7.51 0.88
CA TYR A 244 -12.87 8.38 1.88
C TYR A 244 -13.97 9.25 1.28
N ILE A 245 -13.80 9.73 0.04
CA ILE A 245 -14.79 10.62 -0.61
C ILE A 245 -16.14 9.95 -0.86
N CYS A 246 -16.21 8.61 -0.98
CA CYS A 246 -17.43 7.89 -1.33
C CYS A 246 -17.96 6.99 -0.20
N GLN A 247 -17.30 6.98 0.96
CA GLN A 247 -17.71 6.19 2.12
C GLN A 247 -18.57 7.04 3.05
N PRO A 248 -19.79 6.59 3.41
CA PRO A 248 -20.64 7.31 4.33
C PRO A 248 -19.95 7.54 5.68
N LYS A 249 -20.28 8.66 6.33
CA LYS A 249 -19.81 9.03 7.66
C LYS A 249 -18.30 9.30 7.80
N VAL A 250 -17.51 9.20 6.73
CA VAL A 250 -16.06 9.41 6.82
C VAL A 250 -15.73 10.85 7.22
N ALA A 251 -16.41 11.83 6.63
CA ALA A 251 -16.19 13.23 6.96
C ALA A 251 -16.51 13.51 8.45
N GLU A 252 -17.61 12.96 8.95
CA GLU A 252 -18.05 13.09 10.33
C GLU A 252 -17.08 12.42 11.31
N ARG A 253 -16.46 11.30 10.92
CA ARG A 253 -15.43 10.62 11.70
C ARG A 253 -14.13 11.40 11.71
N ILE A 254 -13.69 11.92 10.56
CA ILE A 254 -12.47 12.75 10.50
C ILE A 254 -12.64 13.95 11.43
N ASN A 255 -13.73 14.71 11.29
CA ASN A 255 -14.01 15.88 12.14
C ASN A 255 -14.18 15.55 13.63
N ALA A 256 -14.54 14.32 13.98
CA ALA A 256 -14.67 13.92 15.38
C ALA A 256 -13.33 13.53 16.02
N PHE A 257 -12.32 13.17 15.23
CA PHE A 257 -11.04 12.64 15.71
C PHE A 257 -9.84 13.56 15.43
N LEU A 258 -9.93 14.44 14.43
CA LEU A 258 -8.89 15.35 13.95
C LEU A 258 -9.45 16.76 13.75
#